data_AF-A0A498LW36-F1
#
_entry.id   AF-A0A498LW36-F1
#
_cell.length_a   1.000
_cell.length_b   1.000
_cell.length_c   1.000
_cell.angle_alpha   90.00
_cell.angle_beta   90.00
_cell.angle_gamma   90.00
#
_symmetry.space_group_name_H-M   'P 1'
#
loop_
_entity.id
_entity.type
_entity.pdbx_description
1 polymer ?
#
loop_
_entity_poly.entity_id
_entity_poly.type
_entity_poly.pdbx_seq_one_letter_code
_entity_poly.pdbx_strand_id
1 'polypeptide(L)'
;MSHESVSPLVNDVKRQRESGNEKPKKSMAQDEGSASLSVTMDKPMCFIDTDSDGKLCVQQSALQILQQIQQPVVVVAVVGLYRTGKSYLMNRLAGKQTGFALGSTIESKTKGIWMWCVPHPTEAGTTLVLLDTEGLGDVDKVM
;
A
#
# COMPACT_ATOMS: atom_id res chain seq x y z
N MET A 1 -10.94 -57.33 -30.23
CA MET A 1 -11.91 -56.29 -29.83
C MET A 1 -12.64 -56.80 -28.60
N SER A 2 -12.55 -56.04 -27.50
CA SER A 2 -13.30 -56.10 -26.23
C SER A 2 -13.69 -57.46 -25.63
N HIS A 3 -13.18 -57.78 -24.43
CA HIS A 3 -13.99 -58.36 -23.34
C HIS A 3 -13.34 -58.06 -21.98
N GLU A 4 -14.14 -57.42 -21.13
CA GLU A 4 -13.97 -57.18 -19.70
C GLU A 4 -14.39 -58.46 -18.94
N SER A 5 -13.83 -58.71 -17.74
CA SER A 5 -14.59 -58.85 -16.48
C SER A 5 -13.91 -59.71 -15.38
N VAL A 6 -14.29 -59.34 -14.15
CA VAL A 6 -14.42 -60.08 -12.86
C VAL A 6 -13.20 -60.24 -11.91
N SER A 7 -13.30 -59.55 -10.76
CA SER A 7 -12.70 -59.81 -9.42
C SER A 7 -13.37 -61.04 -8.74
N PRO A 8 -13.01 -61.60 -7.54
CA PRO A 8 -12.89 -60.85 -6.26
C PRO A 8 -12.08 -61.52 -5.10
N LEU A 9 -12.23 -60.94 -3.89
CA LEU A 9 -12.19 -61.51 -2.52
C LEU A 9 -10.92 -61.40 -1.61
N VAL A 10 -11.06 -60.45 -0.66
CA VAL A 10 -10.70 -60.39 0.78
C VAL A 10 -9.97 -61.54 1.50
N ASN A 11 -9.07 -61.15 2.42
CA ASN A 11 -8.79 -61.84 3.68
C ASN A 11 -8.50 -60.81 4.81
N ASP A 12 -9.29 -60.88 5.88
CA ASP A 12 -9.08 -60.25 7.19
C ASP A 12 -8.16 -61.12 8.08
N VAL A 13 -7.46 -60.51 9.06
CA VAL A 13 -7.36 -60.93 10.49
C VAL A 13 -6.23 -60.21 11.28
N LYS A 14 -6.66 -59.42 12.28
CA LYS A 14 -6.08 -58.97 13.57
C LYS A 14 -4.65 -59.38 14.00
N ARG A 15 -3.87 -58.42 14.56
CA ARG A 15 -3.39 -58.46 15.99
C ARG A 15 -2.67 -57.19 16.51
N GLN A 16 -3.18 -56.74 17.67
CA GLN A 16 -2.55 -56.18 18.89
C GLN A 16 -1.65 -54.91 18.90
N ARG A 17 -1.91 -54.10 19.95
CA ARG A 17 -1.23 -52.88 20.42
C ARG A 17 0.06 -53.25 21.17
N GLU A 18 1.09 -52.41 21.11
CA GLU A 18 1.90 -52.03 22.27
C GLU A 18 2.75 -50.77 22.00
N SER A 19 2.92 -49.98 23.05
CA SER A 19 3.51 -48.64 23.12
C SER A 19 5.05 -48.64 23.16
N GLY A 20 5.68 -47.69 22.49
CA GLY A 20 7.11 -47.38 22.62
C GLY A 20 7.36 -45.88 22.53
N ASN A 21 8.00 -45.34 23.57
CA ASN A 21 8.20 -43.94 23.90
C ASN A 21 9.41 -43.35 23.13
N GLU A 22 9.22 -42.38 22.22
CA GLU A 22 10.31 -41.59 21.63
C GLU A 22 10.19 -40.10 21.98
N LYS A 23 11.31 -39.55 22.46
CA LYS A 23 11.50 -38.20 23.03
C LYS A 23 11.15 -37.07 22.04
N PRO A 24 10.75 -35.88 22.54
CA PRO A 24 10.51 -34.71 21.69
C PRO A 24 11.80 -34.24 21.01
N LYS A 25 11.80 -34.18 19.68
CA LYS A 25 12.82 -33.47 18.91
C LYS A 25 12.64 -31.97 19.15
N LYS A 26 13.70 -31.32 19.64
CA LYS A 26 13.86 -29.87 19.82
C LYS A 26 13.27 -29.13 18.62
N SER A 27 12.31 -28.24 18.87
CA SER A 27 11.81 -27.30 17.87
C SER A 27 12.96 -26.41 17.41
N MET A 28 13.10 -26.28 16.08
CA MET A 28 13.84 -25.18 15.49
C MET A 28 13.07 -23.91 15.86
N ALA A 29 13.75 -22.98 16.52
CA ALA A 29 13.22 -21.66 16.81
C ALA A 29 12.77 -21.03 15.49
N GLN A 30 11.48 -20.74 15.40
CA GLN A 30 10.97 -19.78 14.44
C GLN A 30 11.52 -18.44 14.90
N ASP A 31 12.47 -17.92 14.13
CA ASP A 31 12.82 -16.51 14.13
C ASP A 31 11.60 -15.75 13.62
N GLU A 32 10.67 -15.45 14.52
CA GLU A 32 9.52 -14.58 14.28
C GLU A 32 10.06 -13.14 14.21
N GLY A 33 10.78 -12.83 13.13
CA GLY A 33 11.08 -11.46 12.75
C GLY A 33 9.75 -10.74 12.55
N SER A 34 9.42 -9.83 13.48
CA SER A 34 8.23 -8.99 13.42
C SER A 34 8.12 -8.38 12.02
N ALA A 35 7.22 -8.91 11.20
CA ALA A 35 6.92 -8.34 9.90
C ALA A 35 6.29 -6.97 10.17
N SER A 36 7.12 -5.92 10.10
CA SER A 36 6.63 -4.55 10.21
C SER A 36 5.53 -4.35 9.16
N LEU A 37 4.33 -4.04 9.60
CA LEU A 37 3.20 -3.81 8.71
C LEU A 37 3.52 -2.61 7.82
N SER A 38 3.70 -2.85 6.51
CA SER A 38 3.91 -1.79 5.54
C SER A 38 2.60 -1.08 5.27
N VAL A 39 2.50 0.21 5.59
CA VAL A 39 1.34 1.02 5.23
C VAL A 39 1.41 1.32 3.74
N THR A 40 0.42 0.83 2.99
CA THR A 40 0.25 1.14 1.55
C THR A 40 -1.15 1.67 1.33
N MET A 41 -1.25 2.77 0.59
CA MET A 41 -2.53 3.39 0.23
C MET A 41 -2.90 3.02 -1.21
N ASP A 42 -4.17 2.67 -1.45
CA ASP A 42 -4.66 2.37 -2.80
C ASP A 42 -4.70 3.60 -3.71
N LYS A 43 -4.98 4.77 -3.14
CA LYS A 43 -5.10 6.04 -3.85
C LYS A 43 -4.58 7.20 -3.00
N PRO A 44 -4.18 8.33 -3.62
CA PRO A 44 -3.86 9.53 -2.87
C PRO A 44 -5.05 10.07 -2.08
N MET A 45 -4.75 10.80 -1.01
CA MET A 45 -5.76 11.53 -0.24
C MET A 45 -5.29 12.96 0.07
N CYS A 46 -6.24 13.86 0.30
CA CYS A 46 -5.93 15.20 0.77
C CYS A 46 -5.27 15.13 2.15
N PHE A 47 -4.12 15.79 2.30
CA PHE A 47 -3.37 15.87 3.55
C PHE A 47 -3.56 17.23 4.22
N ILE A 48 -3.40 18.31 3.45
CA ILE A 48 -3.64 19.68 3.90
C ILE A 48 -4.60 20.31 2.91
N ASP A 49 -5.73 20.81 3.38
CA ASP A 49 -6.66 21.60 2.58
C ASP A 49 -6.72 23.04 3.12
N THR A 50 -7.50 23.89 2.47
CA THR A 50 -7.82 25.23 2.92
C THR A 50 -9.27 25.29 3.40
N ASP A 51 -9.53 25.82 4.60
CA ASP A 51 -10.89 26.05 5.08
C ASP A 51 -11.55 27.27 4.40
N SER A 52 -12.80 27.56 4.78
CA SER A 52 -13.54 28.72 4.27
C SER A 52 -12.91 30.07 4.61
N ASP A 53 -12.06 30.14 5.63
CA ASP A 53 -11.34 31.36 6.03
C ASP A 53 -10.00 31.51 5.31
N GLY A 54 -9.64 30.56 4.43
CA GLY A 54 -8.34 30.56 3.77
C GLY A 54 -7.20 29.97 4.62
N LYS A 55 -7.49 29.34 5.77
CA LYS A 55 -6.47 28.76 6.65
C LYS A 55 -6.15 27.33 6.25
N LEU A 56 -4.89 26.94 6.43
CA LEU A 56 -4.45 25.58 6.18
C LEU A 56 -4.93 24.63 7.29
N CYS A 57 -5.60 23.55 6.90
CA CYS A 57 -6.13 22.54 7.80
C CYS A 57 -5.58 21.15 7.46
N VAL A 58 -5.04 20.48 8.47
CA VAL A 58 -4.58 19.08 8.34
C VAL A 58 -5.79 18.16 8.37
N GLN A 59 -5.85 17.23 7.41
CA GLN A 59 -6.88 16.20 7.36
C GLN A 59 -6.59 15.11 8.39
N GLN A 60 -7.49 14.93 9.36
CA GLN A 60 -7.29 13.99 10.46
C GLN A 60 -7.15 12.54 9.99
N SER A 61 -7.85 12.16 8.91
CA SER A 61 -7.74 10.84 8.30
C SER A 61 -6.37 10.58 7.69
N ALA A 62 -5.72 11.59 7.10
CA ALA A 62 -4.35 11.51 6.61
C ALA A 62 -3.37 11.35 7.78
N LEU A 63 -3.54 12.14 8.85
CA LEU A 63 -2.71 12.04 10.05
C LEU A 63 -2.78 10.63 10.69
N GLN A 64 -3.96 10.02 10.72
CA GLN A 64 -4.12 8.65 11.24
C GLN A 64 -3.34 7.61 10.44
N ILE A 65 -3.24 7.75 9.12
CA ILE A 65 -2.42 6.86 8.28
C ILE A 65 -0.94 7.06 8.61
N LEU A 66 -0.49 8.31 8.68
CA LEU A 66 0.92 8.62 8.98
C LEU A 66 1.34 8.10 10.35
N GLN A 67 0.46 8.16 11.35
CA GLN A 67 0.71 7.63 12.71
C GLN A 67 0.88 6.10 12.76
N GLN A 68 0.40 5.37 11.74
CA GLN A 68 0.56 3.91 11.65
C GLN A 68 1.88 3.49 11.01
N ILE A 69 2.61 4.41 10.40
CA ILE A 69 3.89 4.11 9.72
C ILE A 69 4.99 3.96 10.78
N GLN A 70 5.46 2.73 10.96
CA GLN A 70 6.59 2.40 11.84
C GLN A 70 7.92 2.27 11.10
N GLN A 71 7.87 2.23 9.76
CA GLN A 71 9.01 2.10 8.87
C GLN A 71 9.73 3.44 8.66
N PRO A 72 11.03 3.44 8.28
CA PRO A 72 11.67 4.63 7.74
C PRO A 72 10.85 5.23 6.58
N VAL A 73 10.88 6.54 6.48
CA VAL A 73 10.10 7.29 5.48
C VAL A 73 11.04 8.08 4.58
N VAL A 74 10.84 7.92 3.27
CA VAL A 74 11.39 8.80 2.23
C VAL A 74 10.24 9.69 1.76
N VAL A 75 10.43 11.01 1.80
CA VAL A 75 9.41 11.96 1.34
C VAL A 75 9.88 12.63 0.04
N VAL A 76 9.03 12.60 -0.99
CA VAL A 76 9.24 13.34 -2.23
C VAL A 76 8.07 14.29 -2.42
N ALA A 77 8.35 15.59 -2.53
CA ALA A 77 7.36 16.62 -2.78
C ALA A 77 7.61 17.30 -4.13
N VAL A 78 6.54 17.68 -4.83
CA VAL A 78 6.61 18.45 -6.07
C VAL A 78 5.81 19.73 -5.95
N VAL A 79 6.41 20.85 -6.35
CA VAL A 79 5.79 22.18 -6.40
C VAL A 79 6.04 22.83 -7.76
N GLY A 80 5.18 23.76 -8.15
CA GLY A 80 5.32 24.48 -9.42
C GLY A 80 4.00 24.99 -9.94
N LEU A 81 4.06 25.73 -11.05
CA LEU A 81 2.89 26.34 -11.67
C LEU A 81 1.78 25.32 -11.98
N TYR A 82 0.55 25.79 -12.05
CA TYR A 82 -0.57 24.97 -12.48
C TYR A 82 -0.30 24.37 -13.87
N ARG A 83 -0.75 23.13 -14.08
CA ARG A 83 -0.69 22.39 -15.37
C ARG A 83 0.70 22.12 -15.95
N THR A 84 1.75 22.09 -15.13
CA THR A 84 3.12 21.68 -15.54
C THR A 84 3.40 20.17 -15.41
N GLY A 85 2.37 19.34 -15.25
CA GLY A 85 2.52 17.88 -15.21
C GLY A 85 2.98 17.29 -13.87
N LYS A 86 2.91 18.05 -12.76
CA LYS A 86 3.28 17.59 -11.41
C LYS A 86 2.64 16.26 -11.02
N SER A 87 1.30 16.20 -11.00
CA SER A 87 0.54 14.99 -10.66
C SER A 87 0.86 13.81 -11.59
N TYR A 88 1.15 14.09 -12.86
CA TYR A 88 1.59 13.06 -13.81
C TYR A 88 2.95 12.49 -13.40
N LEU A 89 3.94 13.35 -13.10
CA LEU A 89 5.25 12.92 -12.60
C LEU A 89 5.12 12.10 -11.32
N MET A 90 4.28 12.54 -10.37
CA MET A 90 4.08 11.82 -9.11
C MET A 90 3.44 10.44 -9.29
N ASN A 91 2.50 10.28 -10.24
CA ASN A 91 1.99 8.96 -10.61
C ASN A 91 3.08 8.05 -11.18
N ARG A 92 4.01 8.59 -11.98
CA ARG A 92 5.16 7.84 -12.49
C ARG A 92 6.10 7.41 -11.36
N LEU A 93 6.36 8.27 -10.39
CA LEU A 93 7.17 7.93 -9.21
C LEU A 93 6.50 6.85 -8.35
N ALA A 94 5.17 6.84 -8.26
CA ALA A 94 4.41 5.76 -7.61
C ALA A 94 4.44 4.42 -8.38
N GLY A 95 4.98 4.40 -9.60
CA GLY A 95 4.93 3.24 -10.49
C GLY A 95 3.52 2.93 -11.01
N LYS A 96 2.61 3.91 -11.04
CA LYS A 96 1.21 3.75 -11.44
C LYS A 96 0.84 4.65 -12.62
N GLN A 97 -0.14 4.22 -13.41
CA GLN A 97 -0.68 5.03 -14.51
C GLN A 97 -1.74 6.04 -14.02
N THR A 98 -2.36 5.75 -12.88
CA THR A 98 -3.44 6.52 -12.25
C THR A 98 -3.12 6.70 -10.76
N GLY A 99 -3.76 7.68 -10.12
CA GLY A 99 -3.47 8.04 -8.73
C GLY A 99 -3.90 9.47 -8.47
N PHE A 100 -2.93 10.38 -8.43
CA PHE A 100 -3.19 11.81 -8.34
C PHE A 100 -4.00 12.25 -9.55
N ALA A 101 -5.03 13.07 -9.31
CA ALA A 101 -5.93 13.53 -10.34
C ALA A 101 -5.18 14.39 -11.37
N LEU A 102 -5.31 14.04 -12.65
CA LEU A 102 -4.76 14.84 -13.73
C LEU A 102 -5.76 15.95 -14.09
N GLY A 103 -5.34 17.21 -14.01
CA GLY A 103 -6.12 18.35 -14.44
C GLY A 103 -6.21 18.42 -15.97
N SER A 104 -7.37 18.10 -16.54
CA SER A 104 -7.67 18.29 -17.97
C SER A 104 -8.43 19.60 -18.25
N THR A 105 -8.91 20.28 -17.21
CA THR A 105 -9.77 21.47 -17.24
C THR A 105 -9.08 22.69 -16.63
N ILE A 106 -9.68 23.88 -16.81
CA ILE A 106 -9.12 25.17 -16.33
C ILE A 106 -9.08 25.22 -14.80
N GLU A 107 -10.08 24.67 -14.12
CA GLU A 107 -10.18 24.62 -12.66
C GLU A 107 -9.13 23.68 -12.05
N SER A 108 -8.38 24.15 -11.04
CA SER A 108 -7.37 23.31 -10.40
C SER A 108 -8.03 22.17 -9.62
N LYS A 109 -7.81 20.93 -10.05
CA LYS A 109 -8.36 19.74 -9.36
C LYS A 109 -7.67 19.42 -8.03
N THR A 110 -6.39 19.73 -7.92
CA THR A 110 -5.62 19.53 -6.69
C THR A 110 -5.66 20.84 -5.92
N LYS A 111 -6.57 20.95 -4.95
CA LYS A 111 -6.53 22.01 -3.93
C LYS A 111 -5.72 21.53 -2.74
N GLY A 112 -4.88 22.40 -2.18
CA GLY A 112 -4.02 22.05 -1.04
C GLY A 112 -2.86 21.09 -1.38
N ILE A 113 -2.50 20.23 -0.42
CA ILE A 113 -1.41 19.25 -0.51
C ILE A 113 -2.02 17.86 -0.36
N TRP A 114 -1.70 16.99 -1.32
CA TRP A 114 -2.18 15.61 -1.38
C TRP A 114 -1.03 14.65 -1.11
N MET A 115 -1.29 13.58 -0.36
CA MET A 115 -0.30 12.57 -0.04
C MET A 115 -0.66 11.20 -0.59
N TRP A 116 0.36 10.42 -0.92
CA TRP A 116 0.21 9.01 -1.26
C TRP A 116 1.38 8.19 -0.70
N CYS A 117 1.06 7.26 0.21
CA CYS A 117 2.04 6.35 0.82
C CYS A 117 2.09 5.05 0.02
N VAL A 118 3.26 4.70 -0.50
CA VAL A 118 3.51 3.46 -1.26
C VAL A 118 4.82 2.81 -0.78
N PRO A 119 5.06 1.51 -1.03
CA PRO A 119 6.35 0.89 -0.74
C PRO A 119 7.47 1.57 -1.54
N HIS A 120 8.63 1.78 -0.93
CA HIS A 120 9.79 2.30 -1.65
C HIS A 120 10.23 1.28 -2.73
N PRO A 121 10.50 1.71 -3.99
CA PRO A 121 10.70 0.79 -5.11
C PRO A 121 11.99 -0.05 -5.02
N THR A 122 12.98 0.40 -4.25
CA THR A 122 14.31 -0.24 -4.16
C THR A 122 14.77 -0.51 -2.73
N GLU A 123 14.04 -0.05 -1.71
CA GLU A 123 14.44 -0.19 -0.30
C GLU A 123 13.33 -0.91 0.48
N ALA A 124 13.53 -2.20 0.73
CA ALA A 124 12.56 -3.01 1.46
C ALA A 124 12.35 -2.46 2.88
N GLY A 125 11.11 -2.54 3.37
CA GLY A 125 10.76 -2.04 4.72
C GLY A 125 10.82 -0.52 4.87
N THR A 126 10.84 0.24 3.77
CA THR A 126 10.78 1.70 3.75
C THR A 126 9.52 2.18 3.03
N THR A 127 8.86 3.19 3.60
CA THR A 127 7.68 3.83 2.99
C THR A 127 8.09 5.05 2.19
N LEU A 128 7.64 5.15 0.94
CA LEU A 128 7.74 6.34 0.11
C LEU A 128 6.45 7.16 0.26
N VAL A 129 6.58 8.39 0.74
CA VAL A 129 5.47 9.36 0.83
C VAL A 129 5.63 10.38 -0.29
N LEU A 130 4.69 10.35 -1.21
CA LEU A 130 4.60 11.26 -2.35
C LEU A 130 3.67 12.42 -1.99
N LEU A 131 4.15 13.66 -2.08
CA LEU A 131 3.38 14.88 -1.83
C LEU A 131 3.22 15.68 -3.13
N ASP A 132 1.99 15.70 -3.66
CA ASP A 132 1.62 16.53 -4.82
C ASP A 132 0.89 17.78 -4.33
N THR A 133 1.26 18.95 -4.86
CA THR A 133 0.69 20.22 -4.40
C THR A 133 -0.18 20.87 -5.47
N GLU A 134 -1.10 21.72 -5.00
CA GLU A 134 -1.78 22.71 -5.82
C GLU A 134 -0.78 23.49 -6.69
N GLY A 135 -1.22 23.82 -7.90
CA GLY A 135 -0.44 24.63 -8.82
C GLY A 135 -0.41 26.09 -8.42
N LEU A 136 0.78 26.68 -8.40
CA LEU A 136 0.90 28.14 -8.21
C LEU A 136 0.34 28.89 -9.43
N GLY A 137 -0.26 30.05 -9.18
CA GLY A 137 -0.79 30.91 -10.25
C GLY A 137 -2.11 30.45 -10.86
N ASP A 138 -2.87 29.63 -10.15
CA ASP A 138 -4.25 29.31 -10.52
C ASP A 138 -5.08 30.60 -10.56
N VAL A 139 -5.55 30.98 -11.75
CA VAL A 139 -6.24 32.25 -12.03
C VAL A 139 -7.59 32.35 -11.31
N ASP A 140 -8.15 31.22 -10.85
CA ASP A 140 -9.37 31.18 -10.02
C ASP A 140 -9.13 31.64 -8.56
N LYS A 141 -7.89 32.02 -8.19
CA LYS A 141 -7.54 32.67 -6.91
C LYS A 141 -7.15 34.15 -7.04
N VAL A 142 -7.27 34.76 -8.22
CA VAL A 142 -7.01 36.20 -8.38
C VAL A 142 -8.27 37.01 -8.06
N MET A 143 -8.28 37.53 -6.82
CA MET A 143 -9.19 38.53 -6.21
C MET A 143 -10.65 38.14 -5.98
#